data_AF-A0A2N1RDB8-F1
#
_entry.id   AF-A0A2N1RDB8-F1
#
_cell.length_a   1.000
_cell.length_b   1.000
_cell.length_c   1.000
_cell.angle_alpha   90.00
_cell.angle_beta   90.00
_cell.angle_gamma   90.00
#
_symmetry.space_group_name_H-M   'P 1'
#
loop_
_entity.id
_entity.type
_entity.pdbx_description
1 polymer ?
#
loop_
_entity_poly.entity_id
_entity_poly.type
_entity_poly.pdbx_seq_one_letter_code
_entity_poly.pdbx_strand_id
1 'polypeptide(L)'
;FKDLIKRCHIVPIAISYQYDPNDINKGREEVSKKLHGTYTKKRYEDLVNMLRGLRRFKGDVHLHFGKPLTGDYENADEVAMEVDRQIHIGYKLWDTNYLAYDLLQGPTRFTQKYESLNTKKFLDRYKGLSEDLRRIILRSYANPVVMQLEALGM
;
A
#
# COMPACT_ATOMS: atom_id res chain seq x y z
N PHE A 1 -9.21 29.95 0.91
CA PHE A 1 -8.75 28.56 0.74
C PHE A 1 -9.85 27.67 0.17
N LYS A 2 -11.01 27.55 0.82
CA LYS A 2 -12.22 26.84 0.34
C LYS A 2 -12.53 26.97 -1.15
N ASP A 3 -12.64 28.20 -1.66
CA ASP A 3 -12.96 28.45 -3.07
C ASP A 3 -11.89 27.92 -4.05
N LEU A 4 -10.62 27.93 -3.64
CA LEU A 4 -9.53 27.37 -4.44
C LEU A 4 -9.71 25.85 -4.55
N ILE A 5 -9.93 25.16 -3.44
CA ILE A 5 -10.08 23.70 -3.42
C ILE A 5 -11.26 23.25 -4.29
N LYS A 6 -12.40 23.96 -4.21
CA LYS A 6 -13.57 23.68 -5.06
C LYS A 6 -13.26 23.84 -6.55
N ARG A 7 -12.42 24.81 -6.93
CA ARG A 7 -12.00 25.03 -8.33
C ARG A 7 -10.95 24.03 -8.82
N CYS A 8 -10.21 23.39 -7.93
CA CYS A 8 -9.21 22.38 -8.30
C CYS A 8 -9.84 21.06 -8.77
N HIS A 9 -11.12 20.80 -8.46
CA HIS A 9 -11.83 19.57 -8.85
C HIS A 9 -11.04 18.29 -8.49
N ILE A 10 -10.48 18.25 -7.27
CA ILE A 10 -9.64 17.15 -6.81
C ILE A 10 -10.48 15.88 -6.68
N VAL A 11 -10.06 14.81 -7.35
CA VAL A 11 -10.64 13.46 -7.22
C VAL A 11 -9.57 12.51 -6.68
N PRO A 12 -9.73 11.98 -5.45
CA PRO A 12 -8.83 10.99 -4.91
C PRO A 12 -8.91 9.69 -5.71
N ILE A 13 -7.76 9.05 -5.96
CA ILE A 13 -7.69 7.77 -6.67
C ILE A 13 -6.83 6.80 -5.86
N ALA A 14 -7.36 5.60 -5.62
CA ALA A 14 -6.60 4.49 -5.07
C ALA A 14 -6.30 3.46 -6.16
N ILE A 15 -5.05 3.01 -6.23
CA ILE A 15 -4.63 1.91 -7.10
C ILE A 15 -4.16 0.76 -6.22
N SER A 16 -4.85 -0.36 -6.30
CA SER A 16 -4.60 -1.54 -5.47
C SER A 16 -4.06 -2.67 -6.32
N TYR A 17 -2.81 -3.07 -6.05
CA TYR A 17 -2.17 -4.23 -6.68
C TYR A 17 -2.26 -5.43 -5.75
N GLN A 18 -2.66 -6.60 -6.28
CA GLN A 18 -2.60 -7.86 -5.52
C GLN A 18 -1.16 -8.24 -5.18
N TYR A 19 -0.21 -7.96 -6.08
CA TYR A 19 1.22 -8.11 -5.86
C TYR A 19 1.96 -6.83 -6.24
N ASP A 20 2.68 -6.22 -5.30
CA ASP A 20 3.53 -5.06 -5.59
C ASP A 20 4.82 -5.53 -6.32
N PRO A 21 5.05 -5.13 -7.58
CA PRO A 21 6.22 -5.56 -8.35
C PRO A 21 7.57 -5.06 -7.81
N ASN A 22 7.52 -4.07 -6.92
CA ASN A 22 8.66 -3.39 -6.31
C ASN A 22 8.77 -3.66 -4.80
N ASP A 23 7.97 -4.57 -4.23
CA ASP A 23 7.95 -4.89 -2.80
C ASP A 23 9.34 -5.14 -2.19
N ILE A 24 10.17 -5.98 -2.83
CA ILE A 24 11.52 -6.30 -2.35
C ILE A 24 12.44 -5.07 -2.40
N ASN A 25 12.34 -4.24 -3.45
CA ASN A 25 13.20 -3.07 -3.59
C ASN A 25 12.85 -2.01 -2.54
N LYS A 26 11.56 -1.74 -2.36
CA LYS A 26 11.05 -0.85 -1.30
C LYS A 26 11.46 -1.34 0.08
N GLY A 27 11.34 -2.63 0.33
CA GLY A 27 11.78 -3.22 1.60
C GLY A 27 13.27 -3.05 1.86
N ARG A 28 14.13 -3.19 0.83
CA ARG A 28 15.58 -2.98 0.96
C ARG A 28 15.93 -1.53 1.26
N GLU A 29 15.27 -0.58 0.59
CA GLU A 29 15.42 0.84 0.88
C GLU A 29 15.08 1.14 2.35
N GLU A 30 13.94 0.61 2.83
CA GLU A 30 13.49 0.80 4.20
C GLU A 30 14.46 0.17 5.23
N VAL A 31 14.96 -1.05 4.98
CA VAL A 31 16.00 -1.67 5.82
C VAL A 31 17.26 -0.80 5.85
N SER A 32 17.72 -0.29 4.70
CA SER A 32 18.90 0.57 4.64
C SER A 32 18.72 1.85 5.43
N LYS A 33 17.57 2.53 5.29
CA LYS A 33 17.25 3.73 6.09
C LYS A 33 17.26 3.42 7.58
N LYS A 34 16.69 2.28 8.00
CA LYS A 34 16.68 1.87 9.40
C LYS A 34 18.08 1.58 9.95
N LEU A 35 18.97 0.96 9.16
CA LEU A 35 20.30 0.57 9.61
C LEU A 35 21.34 1.70 9.51
N HIS A 36 21.22 2.58 8.52
CA HIS A 36 22.26 3.55 8.17
C HIS A 36 21.77 5.00 8.21
N GLY A 37 20.52 5.24 8.60
CA GLY A 37 19.87 6.56 8.62
C GLY A 37 19.58 7.13 7.22
N THR A 38 20.17 6.56 6.17
CA THR A 38 20.08 7.06 4.79
C THR A 38 20.02 5.90 3.80
N TYR A 39 19.53 6.22 2.59
CA TYR A 39 19.61 5.35 1.43
C TYR A 39 20.03 6.19 0.22
N THR A 40 21.21 5.94 -0.31
CA THR A 40 21.70 6.62 -1.51
C THR A 40 21.23 5.85 -2.74
N LYS A 41 20.23 6.40 -3.43
CA LYS A 41 19.72 5.83 -4.68
C LYS A 41 20.82 5.73 -5.73
N LYS A 42 20.82 4.65 -6.51
CA LYS A 42 21.72 4.52 -7.65
C LYS A 42 21.28 5.42 -8.81
N ARG A 43 22.23 5.81 -9.66
CA ARG A 43 21.94 6.48 -10.93
C ARG A 43 20.99 5.58 -11.74
N TYR A 44 19.84 6.13 -12.18
CA TYR A 44 18.77 5.45 -12.91
C TYR A 44 17.91 4.44 -12.13
N GLU A 45 18.01 4.37 -10.81
CA GLU A 45 17.20 3.43 -10.03
C GLU A 45 15.69 3.67 -10.21
N ASP A 46 15.25 4.93 -10.23
CA ASP A 46 13.84 5.28 -10.42
C ASP A 46 13.32 4.84 -11.81
N LEU A 47 14.15 4.94 -12.86
CA LEU A 47 13.81 4.43 -14.20
C LEU A 47 13.63 2.91 -14.19
N VAL A 48 14.53 2.18 -13.52
CA VAL A 48 14.44 0.73 -13.37
C VAL A 48 13.20 0.33 -12.58
N ASN A 49 12.90 1.03 -11.49
CA ASN A 49 11.72 0.77 -10.66
C ASN A 49 10.41 1.05 -11.41
N MET A 50 10.37 2.11 -12.24
CA MET A 50 9.24 2.41 -13.12
C MET A 50 9.04 1.31 -14.17
N LEU A 51 10.10 0.89 -14.86
CA LEU A 51 10.04 -0.19 -15.85
C LEU A 51 9.59 -1.52 -15.23
N ARG A 52 10.06 -1.83 -14.02
CA ARG A 52 9.59 -2.99 -13.25
C ARG A 52 8.12 -2.84 -12.88
N GLY A 53 7.72 -1.66 -12.41
CA GLY A 53 6.34 -1.31 -12.12
C GLY A 53 5.44 -1.57 -13.33
N LEU A 54 5.86 -1.21 -14.53
CA LEU A 54 5.10 -1.45 -15.76
C LEU A 54 5.07 -2.92 -16.17
N ARG A 55 6.23 -3.60 -16.20
CA ARG A 55 6.36 -4.92 -16.85
C ARG A 55 6.09 -6.13 -15.96
N ARG A 56 6.26 -6.02 -14.64
CA ARG A 56 6.11 -7.18 -13.76
C ARG A 56 4.65 -7.50 -13.48
N PHE A 57 4.41 -8.77 -13.16
CA PHE A 57 3.11 -9.31 -12.77
C PHE A 57 2.62 -8.62 -11.48
N LYS A 58 1.35 -8.21 -11.49
CA LYS A 58 0.69 -7.50 -10.39
C LYS A 58 -0.47 -8.27 -9.79
N GLY A 59 -0.81 -9.43 -10.37
CA GLY A 59 -2.08 -10.10 -10.11
C GLY A 59 -3.23 -9.22 -10.56
N ASP A 60 -4.31 -9.25 -9.78
CA ASP A 60 -5.43 -8.35 -10.00
C ASP A 60 -5.08 -6.90 -9.65
N VAL A 61 -5.59 -5.98 -10.47
CA VAL A 61 -5.39 -4.55 -10.32
C VAL A 61 -6.75 -3.88 -10.25
N HIS A 62 -6.97 -3.06 -9.22
CA HIS A 62 -8.19 -2.29 -9.06
C HIS A 62 -7.85 -0.79 -9.00
N LEU A 63 -8.60 0.00 -9.76
CA LEU A 63 -8.58 1.46 -9.69
C LEU A 63 -9.91 1.91 -9.09
N HIS A 64 -9.83 2.57 -7.94
CA HIS A 64 -10.98 3.19 -7.30
C HIS A 64 -10.92 4.70 -7.48
N PHE A 65 -11.99 5.27 -8.05
CA PHE A 65 -12.17 6.70 -8.14
C PHE A 65 -13.08 7.16 -7.01
N GLY A 66 -12.56 8.07 -6.18
CA GLY A 66 -13.32 8.72 -5.13
C GLY A 66 -14.33 9.74 -5.68
N LYS A 67 -14.89 10.52 -4.77
CA LYS A 67 -15.78 11.63 -5.10
C LYS A 67 -14.97 12.94 -5.16
N PRO A 68 -15.31 13.86 -6.07
CA PRO A 68 -14.73 15.19 -6.07
C PRO A 68 -14.85 15.86 -4.69
N LEU A 69 -13.77 16.46 -4.22
CA LEU A 69 -13.77 17.22 -2.97
C LEU A 69 -14.60 18.48 -3.16
N THR A 70 -15.77 18.51 -2.52
CA THR A 70 -16.76 19.60 -2.60
C THR A 70 -17.00 20.30 -1.26
N GLY A 71 -16.33 19.83 -0.20
CA GLY A 71 -16.45 20.37 1.16
C GLY A 71 -15.81 21.74 1.36
N ASP A 72 -16.09 22.31 2.52
CA ASP A 72 -15.54 23.60 2.98
C ASP A 72 -14.34 23.37 3.90
N TYR A 73 -13.19 23.05 3.31
CA TYR A 73 -11.93 22.83 4.05
C TYR A 73 -11.29 24.16 4.46
N GLU A 74 -10.86 24.28 5.71
CA GLU A 74 -10.21 25.49 6.23
C GLU A 74 -8.73 25.57 5.82
N ASN A 75 -8.05 24.43 5.70
CA ASN A 75 -6.61 24.35 5.45
C ASN A 75 -6.23 23.09 4.65
N ALA A 76 -4.94 22.98 4.30
CA ALA A 76 -4.41 21.88 3.51
C ALA A 76 -4.45 20.53 4.24
N ASP A 77 -4.37 20.53 5.57
CA ASP A 77 -4.39 19.30 6.36
C ASP A 77 -5.78 18.65 6.30
N GLU A 78 -6.85 19.44 6.38
CA GLU A 78 -8.22 18.92 6.23
C GLU A 78 -8.48 18.33 4.84
N VAL A 79 -7.90 18.92 3.79
CA VAL A 79 -7.96 18.38 2.43
C VAL A 79 -7.21 17.05 2.36
N ALA A 80 -6.00 16.99 2.91
CA ALA A 80 -5.19 15.76 2.95
C ALA A 80 -5.92 14.64 3.70
N MET A 81 -6.51 14.96 4.87
CA MET A 81 -7.29 13.98 5.65
C MET A 81 -8.47 13.41 4.86
N GLU A 82 -9.19 14.24 4.09
CA GLU A 82 -10.30 13.74 3.26
C GLU A 82 -9.81 12.92 2.05
N VAL A 83 -8.69 13.31 1.44
CA VAL A 83 -8.04 12.52 0.39
C VAL A 83 -7.64 11.15 0.94
N ASP A 84 -6.96 11.11 2.09
CA ASP A 84 -6.50 9.89 2.74
C ASP A 84 -7.69 9.01 3.14
N ARG A 85 -8.75 9.59 3.73
CA ARG A 85 -9.97 8.86 4.08
C ARG A 85 -10.58 8.17 2.86
N GLN A 86 -10.70 8.87 1.74
CA GLN A 86 -11.23 8.29 0.51
C GLN A 86 -10.31 7.23 -0.08
N ILE A 87 -8.99 7.42 -0.02
CA ILE A 87 -8.01 6.42 -0.47
C ILE A 87 -8.07 5.15 0.39
N HIS A 88 -8.08 5.27 1.71
CA HIS A 88 -8.10 4.14 2.64
C HIS A 88 -9.38 3.32 2.52
N ILE A 89 -10.55 3.98 2.45
CA ILE A 89 -11.83 3.29 2.26
C ILE A 89 -11.95 2.71 0.85
N GLY A 90 -11.45 3.43 -0.16
CA GLY A 90 -11.48 3.03 -1.56
C GLY A 90 -10.47 1.94 -1.93
N TYR A 91 -9.47 1.68 -1.08
CA TYR A 91 -8.45 0.68 -1.37
C TYR A 91 -9.06 -0.72 -1.41
N LYS A 92 -8.95 -1.40 -2.56
CA LYS A 92 -9.36 -2.80 -2.68
C LYS A 92 -8.35 -3.68 -1.97
N LEU A 93 -8.76 -4.28 -0.86
CA LEU A 93 -7.98 -5.30 -0.17
C LEU A 93 -8.07 -6.63 -0.94
N TRP A 94 -6.90 -7.18 -1.22
CA TRP A 94 -6.70 -8.50 -1.81
C TRP A 94 -6.38 -9.54 -0.75
N ASP A 95 -6.45 -10.81 -1.13
CA ASP A 95 -6.10 -11.96 -0.29
C ASP A 95 -4.68 -11.85 0.31
N THR A 96 -3.71 -11.32 -0.44
CA THR A 96 -2.34 -11.06 0.02
C THR A 96 -2.26 -10.04 1.15
N ASN A 97 -3.16 -9.03 1.17
CA ASN A 97 -3.20 -8.04 2.24
C ASN A 97 -3.67 -8.67 3.55
N TYR A 98 -4.75 -9.44 3.50
CA TYR A 98 -5.31 -10.13 4.65
C TYR A 98 -4.36 -11.19 5.21
N LEU A 99 -3.75 -12.00 4.35
CA LEU A 99 -2.73 -12.97 4.77
C LEU A 99 -1.58 -12.27 5.50
N ALA A 100 -1.05 -11.18 4.94
CA ALA A 100 0.07 -10.47 5.55
C ALA A 100 -0.29 -9.82 6.89
N TYR A 101 -1.53 -9.32 7.03
CA TYR A 101 -2.03 -8.79 8.29
C TYR A 101 -2.08 -9.87 9.38
N ASP A 102 -2.74 -11.00 9.11
CA ASP A 102 -2.89 -12.09 10.08
C ASP A 102 -1.51 -12.67 10.48
N LEU A 103 -0.59 -12.82 9.52
CA LEU A 103 0.79 -13.28 9.78
C LEU A 103 1.58 -12.36 10.73
N LEU A 104 1.27 -11.06 10.75
CA LEU A 104 1.98 -10.07 11.57
C LEU A 104 1.33 -9.79 12.92
N GLN A 105 0.00 -9.87 13.00
CA GLN A 105 -0.74 -9.51 14.22
C GLN A 105 -0.92 -10.69 15.18
N GLY A 106 -0.91 -11.93 14.69
CA GLY A 106 -1.04 -13.13 15.51
C GLY A 106 -2.45 -13.74 15.68
N PRO A 107 -3.59 -13.07 15.38
CA PRO A 107 -4.88 -13.73 15.22
C PRO A 107 -5.17 -14.05 13.74
N THR A 108 -5.91 -15.14 13.51
CA THR A 108 -6.46 -15.55 12.21
C THR A 108 -7.79 -14.84 11.91
N ARG A 109 -7.82 -13.50 12.01
CA ARG A 109 -9.03 -12.68 11.90
C ARG A 109 -9.68 -12.80 10.51
N PHE A 110 -8.88 -12.97 9.47
CA PHE A 110 -9.31 -12.89 8.09
C PHE A 110 -9.06 -14.17 7.29
N THR A 111 -8.92 -15.33 7.94
CA THR A 111 -8.62 -16.60 7.24
C THR A 111 -9.52 -16.87 6.04
N GLN A 112 -10.83 -16.66 6.17
CA GLN A 112 -11.79 -16.81 5.08
C GLN A 112 -11.51 -15.93 3.85
N LYS A 113 -10.83 -14.78 4.03
CA LYS A 113 -10.51 -13.85 2.95
C LYS A 113 -9.33 -14.28 2.09
N TYR A 114 -8.55 -15.28 2.52
CA TYR A 114 -7.40 -15.78 1.77
C TYR A 114 -7.39 -17.31 1.63
N GLU A 115 -8.52 -17.99 1.84
CA GLU A 115 -8.63 -19.45 1.68
C GLU A 115 -8.23 -19.95 0.28
N SER A 116 -8.56 -19.18 -0.75
CA SER A 116 -8.20 -19.51 -2.14
C SER A 116 -6.75 -19.14 -2.51
N LEU A 117 -6.05 -18.38 -1.67
CA LEU A 117 -4.70 -17.94 -1.96
C LEU A 117 -3.72 -19.11 -1.79
N ASN A 118 -2.87 -19.33 -2.78
CA ASN A 118 -1.71 -20.20 -2.60
C ASN A 118 -0.66 -19.49 -1.72
N THR A 119 -0.85 -19.60 -0.40
CA THR A 119 -0.03 -18.93 0.62
C THR A 119 1.44 -19.32 0.50
N LYS A 120 1.73 -20.61 0.23
CA LYS A 120 3.09 -21.11 0.00
C LYS A 120 3.76 -20.40 -1.18
N LYS A 121 3.09 -20.33 -2.33
CA LYS A 121 3.63 -19.65 -3.53
C LYS A 121 3.89 -18.16 -3.26
N PHE A 122 3.01 -17.50 -2.50
CA PHE A 122 3.22 -16.10 -2.11
C PHE A 122 4.47 -15.95 -1.23
N LEU A 123 4.60 -16.76 -0.19
CA LEU A 123 5.73 -16.70 0.75
C LEU A 123 7.06 -17.14 0.12
N ASP A 124 7.02 -18.08 -0.83
CA ASP A 124 8.19 -18.55 -1.57
C ASP A 124 8.87 -17.43 -2.38
N ARG A 125 8.14 -16.36 -2.75
CA ARG A 125 8.71 -15.15 -3.39
C ARG A 125 9.78 -14.47 -2.53
N TYR A 126 9.73 -14.69 -1.22
CA TYR A 126 10.59 -14.05 -0.23
C TYR A 126 11.56 -15.03 0.43
N LYS A 127 11.63 -16.27 -0.07
CA LYS A 127 12.58 -17.29 0.40
C LYS A 127 14.01 -16.80 0.20
N GLY A 128 14.84 -16.95 1.23
CA GLY A 128 16.24 -16.50 1.22
C GLY A 128 16.46 -15.02 1.56
N LEU A 129 15.40 -14.22 1.73
CA LEU A 129 15.52 -12.88 2.29
C LEU A 129 15.74 -12.93 3.81
N SER A 130 16.37 -11.92 4.40
CA SER A 130 16.48 -11.80 5.86
C SER A 130 15.11 -11.63 6.51
N GLU A 131 14.98 -12.02 7.77
CA GLU A 131 13.72 -11.91 8.51
C GLU A 131 13.22 -10.46 8.58
N ASP A 132 14.12 -9.51 8.85
CA ASP A 132 13.78 -8.07 8.87
C ASP A 132 13.19 -7.59 7.55
N LEU A 133 13.78 -8.00 6.43
CA LEU A 133 13.29 -7.62 5.11
C LEU A 133 11.92 -8.27 4.82
N ARG A 134 11.75 -9.55 5.16
CA ARG A 134 10.44 -10.22 5.03
C ARG A 134 9.37 -9.52 5.86
N ARG A 135 9.68 -9.13 7.09
CA ARG A 135 8.75 -8.44 7.99
C ARG A 135 8.35 -7.06 7.44
N ILE A 136 9.29 -6.31 6.86
CA ILE A 136 8.98 -5.02 6.21
C ILE A 136 8.10 -5.21 4.98
N ILE A 137 8.40 -6.21 4.14
CA ILE A 137 7.57 -6.56 2.98
C ILE A 137 6.16 -6.93 3.42
N LEU A 138 6.00 -7.85 4.38
CA LEU A 138 4.67 -8.22 4.88
C LEU A 138 3.94 -7.01 5.47
N ARG A 139 4.65 -6.11 6.16
CA ARG A 139 4.04 -4.89 6.70
C ARG A 139 3.48 -4.01 5.60
N SER A 140 4.14 -3.89 4.44
CA SER A 140 3.61 -3.09 3.33
C SER A 140 2.32 -3.69 2.74
N TYR A 141 2.19 -5.02 2.73
CA TYR A 141 0.95 -5.69 2.34
C TYR A 141 -0.15 -5.59 3.42
N ALA A 142 0.21 -5.62 4.70
CA ALA A 142 -0.73 -5.53 5.81
C ALA A 142 -1.27 -4.11 6.04
N ASN A 143 -0.48 -3.08 5.73
CA ASN A 143 -0.79 -1.69 6.05
C ASN A 143 -2.15 -1.22 5.49
N PRO A 144 -2.54 -1.52 4.23
CA PRO A 144 -3.86 -1.17 3.74
C PRO A 144 -5.02 -1.69 4.58
N VAL A 145 -4.88 -2.88 5.20
CA VAL A 145 -5.90 -3.42 6.13
C VAL A 145 -5.98 -2.53 7.37
N VAL A 146 -4.84 -2.19 7.97
CA VAL A 146 -4.77 -1.31 9.15
C VAL A 146 -5.42 0.04 8.85
N MET A 147 -4.99 0.71 7.78
CA MET A 147 -5.48 2.04 7.41
C MET A 147 -6.98 2.04 7.09
N GLN A 148 -7.50 0.98 6.45
CA GLN A 148 -8.92 0.87 6.16
C GLN A 148 -9.76 0.61 7.42
N LEU A 149 -9.28 -0.21 8.36
CA LEU A 149 -9.94 -0.40 9.66
C LEU A 149 -10.00 0.91 10.44
N GLU A 150 -8.87 1.62 10.54
CA GLU A 150 -8.80 2.94 11.20
C GLU A 150 -9.75 3.96 10.55
N ALA A 151 -9.77 4.05 9.22
CA ALA A 151 -10.65 4.95 8.49
C ALA A 151 -12.15 4.60 8.63
N LEU A 152 -12.47 3.35 8.97
CA LEU A 152 -13.84 2.88 9.23
C LEU A 152 -14.19 2.87 10.73
N GLY A 153 -13.25 3.21 11.61
CA GLY A 153 -13.45 3.22 13.06
C GLY A 153 -13.60 1.82 13.68
N MET A 154 -12.91 0.81 13.13
CA MET A 154 -12.96 -0.60 13.54
C MET A 154 -11.66 -1.14 14.13
#